data_AF-A0A3C1PZR2-F1
#
_entry.id   AF-A0A3C1PZR2-F1
#
_cell.length_a   1.000
_cell.length_b   1.000
_cell.length_c   1.000
_cell.angle_alpha   90.00
_cell.angle_beta   90.00
_cell.angle_gamma   90.00
#
_symmetry.space_group_name_H-M   'P 1'
#
loop_
_entity.id
_entity.type
_entity.pdbx_description
1 polymer ?
#
loop_
_entity_poly.entity_id
_entity_poly.type
_entity_poly.pdbx_seq_one_letter_code
_entity_poly.pdbx_strand_id
1 'polypeptide(L)'
;MGVLQAMAQVKPEETKKYGDLMISLAHKMAENGVTQDELERSLKPIQSGLKESLRDNGYWLGVVLGSSQEKPYMLDWARTRDEDYSKVTIKEINTLAKQFLSKSNAILYEIIPDPKEE
;
A
#
# COMPACT_ATOMS: atom_id res chain seq x y z
N MET A 1 -12.40 3.45 8.44
CA MET A 1 -12.22 3.91 7.04
C MET A 1 -10.73 3.83 6.73
N GLY A 2 -10.35 3.20 5.62
CA GLY A 2 -8.96 3.13 5.16
C GLY A 2 -8.79 3.96 3.89
N VAL A 3 -7.59 4.47 3.67
CA VAL A 3 -7.21 5.18 2.43
C VAL A 3 -5.98 4.50 1.83
N LEU A 4 -5.91 4.44 0.50
CA LEU A 4 -4.69 4.11 -0.23
C LEU A 4 -4.03 5.42 -0.62
N GLN A 5 -2.74 5.56 -0.31
CA GLN A 5 -2.01 6.81 -0.52
C GLN A 5 -0.73 6.55 -1.33
N ALA A 6 -0.46 7.44 -2.27
CA ALA A 6 0.83 7.59 -2.92
C ALA A 6 1.33 9.01 -2.67
N MET A 7 2.64 9.17 -2.46
CA MET A 7 3.28 10.47 -2.20
C MET A 7 4.56 10.59 -3.01
N ALA A 8 4.81 11.77 -3.56
CA ALA A 8 6.07 12.12 -4.18
C ALA A 8 6.50 13.52 -3.72
N GLN A 9 7.77 13.66 -3.36
CA GLN A 9 8.39 14.94 -3.11
C GLN A 9 9.17 15.33 -4.37
N VAL A 10 8.75 16.42 -5.00
CA VAL A 10 9.30 16.91 -6.26
C VAL A 10 9.50 18.41 -6.19
N LYS A 11 10.14 18.99 -7.21
CA LYS A 11 10.27 20.45 -7.28
C LYS A 11 8.88 21.10 -7.47
N PRO A 12 8.64 22.30 -6.94
CA PRO A 12 7.33 22.96 -7.00
C PRO A 12 6.76 23.05 -8.42
N GLU A 13 7.61 23.29 -9.42
CA GLU A 13 7.23 23.39 -10.83
C GLU A 13 6.79 22.04 -11.45
N GLU A 14 7.16 20.92 -10.85
CA GLU A 14 6.82 19.59 -11.35
C GLU A 14 5.65 18.93 -10.61
N THR A 15 5.18 19.49 -9.49
CA THR A 15 4.15 18.91 -8.61
C THR A 15 2.93 18.40 -9.38
N LYS A 16 2.37 19.26 -10.24
CA LYS A 16 1.19 18.90 -11.05
C LYS A 16 1.44 17.76 -12.03
N LYS A 17 2.58 17.80 -12.72
CA LYS A 17 2.97 16.76 -13.68
C LYS A 17 3.07 15.39 -12.99
N TYR A 18 3.66 15.33 -11.80
CA TYR A 18 3.78 14.08 -11.05
C TYR A 18 2.45 13.63 -10.44
N GLY A 19 1.63 14.56 -9.95
CA GLY A 19 0.28 14.25 -9.45
C GLY A 19 -0.60 13.61 -10.54
N ASP A 20 -0.65 14.21 -11.72
CA ASP A 20 -1.39 13.68 -12.87
C ASP A 20 -0.82 12.31 -13.32
N LEU A 21 0.51 12.15 -13.31
CA LEU A 21 1.17 10.90 -13.66
C LEU A 21 0.82 9.78 -12.67
N MET A 22 0.79 10.06 -11.37
CA MET A 22 0.42 9.09 -10.35
C MET A 22 -1.01 8.56 -10.55
N ILE A 23 -1.97 9.47 -10.77
CA ILE A 23 -3.37 9.09 -11.06
C ILE A 23 -3.45 8.28 -12.36
N SER A 24 -2.70 8.69 -13.39
CA SER A 24 -2.65 7.98 -14.66
C SER A 24 -2.10 6.55 -14.51
N LEU A 25 -1.03 6.37 -13.74
CA LEU A 25 -0.44 5.06 -13.47
C LEU A 25 -1.39 4.16 -12.65
N ALA A 26 -1.98 4.69 -11.59
CA ALA A 26 -2.98 3.97 -10.79
C ALA A 26 -4.14 3.49 -11.67
N HIS A 27 -4.64 4.36 -12.55
CA HIS A 27 -5.70 3.99 -13.48
C HIS A 27 -5.28 2.92 -14.48
N LYS A 28 -4.07 2.99 -15.02
CA LYS A 28 -3.54 1.95 -15.91
C LYS A 28 -3.43 0.60 -15.21
N MET A 29 -3.07 0.58 -13.92
CA MET A 29 -3.09 -0.64 -13.11
C MET A 29 -4.52 -1.17 -12.92
N ALA A 30 -5.51 -0.30 -12.78
CA ALA A 30 -6.91 -0.70 -12.73
C ALA A 30 -7.37 -1.32 -14.06
N GLU A 31 -7.02 -0.73 -15.21
CA GLU A 31 -7.45 -1.21 -16.52
C GLU A 31 -6.75 -2.51 -16.94
N ASN A 32 -5.41 -2.50 -16.89
CA ASN A 32 -4.57 -3.55 -17.46
C ASN A 32 -4.17 -4.62 -16.44
N GLY A 33 -4.33 -4.33 -15.14
CA GLY A 33 -3.77 -5.15 -14.07
C GLY A 33 -2.26 -5.00 -13.94
N VAL A 34 -1.71 -5.76 -12.99
CA VAL A 34 -0.28 -5.97 -12.78
C VAL A 34 0.12 -7.36 -13.27
N THR A 35 1.43 -7.55 -13.47
CA THR A 35 2.02 -8.79 -13.96
C THR A 35 2.43 -9.74 -12.83
N GLN A 36 2.58 -11.02 -13.16
CA GLN A 36 3.04 -12.03 -12.20
C GLN A 36 4.46 -11.74 -11.68
N ASP A 37 5.36 -11.26 -12.55
CA ASP A 37 6.73 -10.86 -12.16
C ASP A 37 6.72 -9.73 -11.14
N GLU A 38 5.90 -8.69 -11.36
CA GLU A 38 5.75 -7.59 -10.42
C GLU A 38 5.25 -8.06 -9.05
N LEU A 39 4.25 -8.95 -9.04
CA LEU A 39 3.72 -9.52 -7.80
C LEU A 39 4.81 -10.30 -7.05
N GLU A 40 5.53 -11.19 -7.72
CA GLU A 40 6.58 -11.99 -7.10
C GLU A 40 7.72 -11.12 -6.56
N ARG A 41 8.12 -10.11 -7.33
CA ARG A 41 9.17 -9.16 -6.93
C ARG A 41 8.76 -8.36 -5.69
N SER A 42 7.48 -8.01 -5.57
CA SER A 42 6.94 -7.34 -4.39
C SER A 42 6.74 -8.28 -3.20
N LEU A 43 6.31 -9.52 -3.41
CA LEU A 43 6.04 -10.48 -2.33
C LEU A 43 7.30 -11.03 -1.66
N LYS A 44 8.35 -11.34 -2.44
CA LYS A 44 9.61 -11.91 -1.92
C LYS A 44 10.22 -11.14 -0.74
N PRO A 45 10.40 -9.80 -0.78
CA PRO A 45 10.95 -9.06 0.35
C PRO A 45 10.01 -9.08 1.56
N ILE A 46 8.69 -8.99 1.33
CA ILE A 46 7.69 -9.03 2.40
C ILE A 46 7.77 -10.37 3.12
N GLN A 47 7.67 -11.49 2.39
CA GLN A 47 7.76 -12.85 2.93
C GLN A 47 9.07 -13.10 3.68
N SER A 48 10.19 -12.55 3.20
CA SER A 48 11.47 -12.66 3.88
C SER A 48 11.47 -11.93 5.24
N GLY A 49 10.89 -10.73 5.30
CA GLY A 49 10.78 -9.94 6.53
C GLY A 49 9.78 -10.48 7.56
N LEU A 50 8.83 -11.32 7.15
CA LEU A 50 7.83 -11.90 8.07
C LEU A 50 8.48 -12.68 9.21
N LYS A 51 9.50 -13.50 8.91
CA LYS A 51 10.21 -14.30 9.92
C LYS A 51 10.94 -13.44 10.95
N GLU A 52 11.51 -12.32 10.51
CA GLU A 52 12.19 -11.37 11.39
C GLU A 52 11.19 -10.68 12.31
N SER A 53 10.07 -10.21 11.75
CA SER A 53 9.02 -9.54 12.52
C SER A 53 8.39 -10.41 13.61
N LEU A 54 8.35 -11.74 13.47
CA LEU A 54 7.84 -12.64 14.51
C LEU A 54 8.71 -12.64 15.78
N ARG A 55 9.98 -12.23 15.67
CA ARG A 55 10.92 -12.12 16.80
C ARG A 55 11.02 -10.68 17.30
N ASP A 56 10.34 -9.74 16.66
CA ASP A 56 10.37 -8.33 16.97
C ASP A 56 9.30 -7.96 18.01
N ASN A 57 9.73 -7.34 19.11
CA ASN A 57 8.82 -6.89 20.16
C ASN A 57 7.94 -5.73 19.68
N GLY A 58 8.43 -4.91 18.74
CA GLY A 58 7.66 -3.80 18.16
C GLY A 58 6.41 -4.31 17.43
N TYR A 59 6.56 -5.37 16.63
CA TYR A 59 5.45 -6.06 15.98
C TYR A 59 4.43 -6.59 16.99
N TRP A 60 4.87 -7.33 18.02
CA TRP A 60 3.94 -7.90 18.99
C TRP A 60 3.21 -6.85 19.81
N LEU A 61 3.93 -5.86 20.36
CA LEU A 61 3.32 -4.85 21.22
C LEU A 61 2.51 -3.82 20.42
N GLY A 62 3.01 -3.39 19.26
CA GLY A 62 2.42 -2.31 18.47
C GLY A 62 1.34 -2.75 17.49
N VAL A 63 1.46 -3.96 16.91
CA VAL A 63 0.56 -4.42 15.83
C VAL A 63 -0.42 -5.47 16.34
N VAL A 64 0.05 -6.47 17.10
CA VAL A 64 -0.79 -7.61 17.49
C VAL A 64 -1.52 -7.36 18.80
N LEU A 65 -0.78 -7.15 19.89
CA LEU A 65 -1.33 -7.08 21.25
C LEU A 65 -1.94 -5.70 21.57
N GLY A 66 -1.42 -4.63 20.95
CA GLY A 66 -1.86 -3.26 21.21
C GLY A 66 -3.36 -3.02 20.93
N SER A 67 -3.99 -3.83 20.08
CA SER A 67 -5.43 -3.73 19.78
C SER A 67 -6.18 -5.05 19.88
N SER A 68 -5.56 -6.13 20.36
CA SER A 68 -6.20 -7.46 20.39
C SER A 68 -7.42 -7.54 21.31
N GLN A 69 -7.50 -6.68 22.34
CA GLN A 69 -8.66 -6.60 23.22
C GLN A 69 -9.91 -6.08 22.49
N GLU A 70 -9.76 -5.09 21.61
CA GLU A 70 -10.86 -4.55 20.79
C GLU A 70 -11.08 -5.39 19.52
N LYS A 71 -9.99 -5.92 18.96
CA LYS A 71 -9.95 -6.62 17.67
C LYS A 71 -9.35 -8.02 17.86
N PRO A 72 -10.12 -8.98 18.41
CA PRO A 72 -9.60 -10.31 18.78
C PRO A 72 -9.02 -11.09 17.58
N TYR A 73 -9.52 -10.82 16.37
CA TYR A 73 -9.00 -11.42 15.13
C TYR A 73 -7.53 -11.10 14.83
N MET A 74 -6.94 -10.07 15.46
CA MET A 74 -5.51 -9.75 15.30
C MET A 74 -4.60 -10.90 15.72
N LEU A 75 -4.99 -11.67 16.74
CA LEU A 75 -4.22 -12.84 17.18
C LEU A 75 -4.28 -13.97 16.16
N ASP A 76 -5.43 -14.17 15.52
CA ASP A 76 -5.59 -15.20 14.50
C ASP A 76 -4.86 -14.81 13.22
N TRP A 77 -4.98 -13.55 12.81
CA TRP A 77 -4.20 -13.02 11.69
C TRP A 77 -2.70 -13.17 11.92
N ALA A 78 -2.19 -12.91 13.13
CA ALA A 78 -0.78 -13.11 13.42
C ALA A 78 -0.34 -14.58 13.25
N ARG A 79 -1.23 -15.56 13.45
CA ARG A 79 -0.95 -16.99 13.27
C ARG A 79 -1.02 -17.44 11.82
N THR A 80 -1.93 -16.88 11.02
CA THR A 80 -2.13 -17.27 9.60
C THR A 80 -1.39 -16.38 8.61
N ARG A 81 -0.86 -15.23 9.05
CA ARG A 81 -0.24 -14.18 8.21
C ARG A 81 0.73 -14.72 7.16
N ASP A 82 1.67 -15.56 7.56
CA ASP A 82 2.72 -16.05 6.66
C ASP A 82 2.13 -16.96 5.58
N GLU A 83 1.11 -17.76 5.92
CA GLU A 83 0.35 -18.55 4.97
C GLU A 83 -0.49 -17.65 4.04
N ASP A 84 -1.13 -16.61 4.58
CA ASP A 84 -1.94 -15.67 3.81
C ASP A 84 -1.09 -14.95 2.74
N TYR A 85 0.11 -14.46 3.10
CA TYR A 85 1.05 -13.87 2.14
C TYR A 85 1.57 -14.85 1.09
N SER A 86 1.58 -16.16 1.38
CA SER A 86 1.99 -17.19 0.41
C SER A 86 0.90 -17.50 -0.62
N LYS A 87 -0.36 -17.22 -0.30
CA LYS A 87 -1.53 -17.54 -1.12
C LYS A 87 -2.03 -16.38 -1.97
N VAL A 88 -1.48 -15.18 -1.81
CA VAL A 88 -1.86 -13.99 -2.59
C VAL A 88 -1.74 -14.29 -4.08
N THR A 89 -2.84 -14.11 -4.81
CA THR A 89 -2.89 -14.37 -6.25
C THR A 89 -2.92 -13.09 -7.07
N ILE A 90 -2.39 -13.16 -8.30
CA ILE A 90 -2.47 -12.05 -9.26
C ILE A 90 -3.91 -11.67 -9.59
N LYS A 91 -4.83 -12.64 -9.57
CA LYS A 91 -6.25 -12.43 -9.84
C LYS A 91 -6.90 -11.56 -8.78
N GLU A 92 -6.61 -11.81 -7.50
CA GLU A 92 -7.12 -11.02 -6.38
C GLU A 92 -6.58 -9.60 -6.45
N ILE A 93 -5.27 -9.44 -6.67
CA ILE A 93 -4.64 -8.11 -6.78
C ILE A 93 -5.25 -7.31 -7.94
N ASN A 94 -5.42 -7.93 -9.12
CA ASN A 94 -6.02 -7.25 -10.27
C ASN A 94 -7.50 -6.90 -10.05
N THR A 95 -8.22 -7.70 -9.25
CA THR A 95 -9.61 -7.39 -8.86
C THR A 95 -9.65 -6.17 -7.93
N LEU A 96 -8.76 -6.11 -6.95
CA LEU A 96 -8.65 -4.98 -6.02
C LEU A 96 -8.16 -3.70 -6.75
N ALA A 97 -7.21 -3.81 -7.67
CA ALA A 97 -6.74 -2.69 -8.48
C ALA A 97 -7.90 -2.05 -9.27
N LYS A 98 -8.76 -2.88 -9.90
CA LYS A 98 -9.97 -2.44 -10.59
C LYS A 98 -10.95 -1.71 -9.67
N GLN A 99 -11.12 -2.22 -8.45
CA GLN A 99 -12.07 -1.65 -7.50
C GLN A 99 -11.59 -0.32 -6.93
N PHE A 100 -10.31 -0.19 -6.60
CA PHE A 100 -9.81 0.92 -5.79
C PHE A 100 -9.05 1.98 -6.59
N LEU A 101 -8.29 1.60 -7.63
CA LEU A 101 -7.36 2.50 -8.33
C LEU A 101 -7.98 3.25 -9.52
N SER A 102 -9.31 3.28 -9.61
CA SER A 102 -10.01 4.06 -10.64
C SER A 102 -9.82 5.57 -10.44
N LYS A 103 -9.77 6.35 -11.54
CA LYS A 103 -9.64 7.82 -11.45
C LYS A 103 -10.78 8.48 -10.69
N SER A 104 -11.98 7.91 -10.72
CA SER A 104 -13.14 8.43 -9.99
C SER A 104 -12.97 8.35 -8.47
N ASN A 105 -12.09 7.48 -7.97
CA ASN A 105 -11.79 7.34 -6.56
C ASN A 105 -10.58 8.19 -6.11
N ALA A 106 -9.93 8.89 -7.04
CA ALA A 106 -8.69 9.60 -6.76
C ALA A 106 -8.96 10.98 -6.16
N ILE A 107 -8.17 11.33 -5.13
CA ILE A 107 -8.09 12.69 -4.59
C ILE A 107 -6.61 13.09 -4.64
N LEU A 108 -6.33 14.21 -5.31
CA LEU A 108 -4.98 14.78 -5.41
C LEU A 108 -4.89 16.03 -4.52
N TYR A 109 -3.86 16.06 -3.68
CA TYR A 109 -3.48 17.23 -2.91
C TYR A 109 -2.05 17.61 -3.25
N GLU A 110 -1.82 18.89 -3.49
CA GLU A 110 -0.53 19.46 -3.86
C GLU A 110 -0.13 20.47 -2.78
N ILE A 111 1.08 20.34 -2.25
CA ILE A 111 1.63 21.26 -1.25
C ILE A 111 2.84 21.91 -1.88
N ILE A 112 2.73 23.20 -2.16
CA ILE A 112 3.79 24.03 -2.75
C ILE A 112 4.13 25.18 -1.80
N PRO A 113 5.42 25.55 -1.65
CA PRO A 113 5.81 26.71 -0.84
C PRO A 113 5.19 27.99 -1.37
N ASP A 114 4.81 28.91 -0.46
CA ASP A 114 4.42 30.26 -0.87
C ASP A 114 5.69 31.02 -1.31
N PRO A 115 5.73 31.60 -2.53
CA PRO A 115 6.85 32.40 -2.99
C PRO A 115 7.11 33.68 -2.18
N LYS A 116 6.29 34.02 -1.18
CA LYS A 116 6.40 35.26 -0.38
C LYS A 116 7.14 35.17 0.95
N GLU A 117 7.82 34.06 1.26
CA GLU A 117 8.73 34.03 2.42
C GLU A 117 10.18 34.32 1.99
N GLU A 118 10.48 35.61 1.87
CA GLU A 118 11.80 36.21 2.16
C GLU A 118 11.66 37.16 3.35
#